data_AF-A0A414AUK6-F1
#
_entry.id   AF-A0A414AUK6-F1
#
_cell.length_a   1.000
_cell.length_b   1.000
_cell.length_c   1.000
_cell.angle_alpha   90.00
_cell.angle_beta   90.00
_cell.angle_gamma   90.00
#
_symmetry.space_group_name_H-M   'P 1'
#
loop_
_entity.id
_entity.type
_entity.pdbx_description
1 polymer ?
#
loop_
_entity_poly.entity_id
_entity_poly.type
_entity_poly.pdbx_seq_one_letter_code
_entity_poly.pdbx_strand_id
1 'polypeptide(L)'
;MAGTGITGMLITFVGGIILIMVLVIVLILYHKRQVERTSAPFPQVIQDAAVMAVPETEDFDKFLVRGIKDAGQSLKGYERIQSGYDSLPNYIICYRGNEMYILTAKYSSRRRIDVDTERILHFTKEQIKEIKIGMGKVDIIFKNKMFFVAAVSPNLIAPQTEQYGGFMKYIKNLAAEVKA
;
A
#
# COMPACT_ATOMS: atom_id res chain seq x y z
N MET A 1 -41.80 56.67 -5.62
CA MET A 1 -40.74 55.77 -6.15
C MET A 1 -39.89 55.28 -4.98
N ALA A 2 -40.30 54.19 -4.33
CA ALA A 2 -39.55 53.57 -3.24
C ALA A 2 -39.52 52.06 -3.51
N GLY A 3 -38.50 51.59 -4.22
CA GLY A 3 -38.43 50.19 -4.64
C GLY A 3 -37.09 49.72 -5.19
N THR A 4 -36.07 50.57 -5.27
CA THR A 4 -34.78 50.24 -5.89
C THR A 4 -33.63 50.08 -4.87
N GLY A 5 -33.77 50.61 -3.66
CA GLY A 5 -32.69 50.59 -2.65
C GLY A 5 -32.50 49.24 -1.95
N ILE A 6 -33.59 48.53 -1.63
CA ILE A 6 -33.56 47.27 -0.88
C ILE A 6 -33.10 46.11 -1.79
N THR A 7 -33.54 46.11 -3.04
CA THR A 7 -33.21 45.12 -4.06
C THR A 7 -31.73 45.20 -4.46
N GLY A 8 -31.17 46.41 -4.60
CA GLY A 8 -29.75 46.62 -4.87
C GLY A 8 -28.84 46.13 -3.73
N MET A 9 -29.22 46.41 -2.47
CA MET A 9 -28.47 45.93 -1.29
C MET A 9 -28.50 44.40 -1.17
N LEU A 10 -29.66 43.77 -1.39
CA LEU A 10 -29.80 42.30 -1.37
C LEU A 10 -28.93 41.62 -2.43
N ILE A 11 -28.86 42.17 -3.64
CA ILE A 11 -28.02 41.63 -4.73
C ILE A 11 -26.53 41.74 -4.36
N THR A 12 -26.10 42.87 -3.76
CA THR A 12 -24.70 43.02 -3.32
C THR A 12 -24.35 42.13 -2.12
N PHE A 13 -25.28 41.90 -1.19
CA PHE A 13 -25.05 41.04 -0.03
C PHE A 13 -24.98 39.56 -0.43
N VAL A 14 -25.90 39.10 -1.28
CA VAL A 14 -25.93 37.72 -1.79
C VAL A 14 -24.75 37.48 -2.73
N GLY A 15 -24.42 38.43 -3.60
CA GLY A 15 -23.25 38.34 -4.49
C GLY A 15 -21.92 38.27 -3.73
N GLY A 16 -21.78 39.05 -2.65
CA GLY A 16 -20.60 39.01 -1.77
C GLY A 16 -20.44 37.67 -1.05
N ILE A 17 -21.53 37.10 -0.54
CA ILE A 17 -21.52 35.78 0.12
C ILE A 17 -21.15 34.66 -0.88
N ILE A 18 -21.68 34.72 -2.11
CA ILE A 18 -21.33 33.76 -3.18
C ILE A 18 -19.85 33.86 -3.53
N LEU A 19 -19.30 35.07 -3.67
CA LEU A 19 -17.88 35.28 -3.96
C LEU A 19 -16.98 34.68 -2.86
N ILE A 20 -17.33 34.90 -1.59
CA ILE A 20 -16.58 34.35 -0.44
C ILE A 20 -16.66 32.83 -0.45
N MET A 21 -17.84 32.24 -0.68
CA MET A 21 -18.00 30.79 -0.77
C MET A 21 -17.15 30.17 -1.90
N VAL A 22 -17.11 30.81 -3.07
CA VAL A 22 -16.26 30.38 -4.19
C VAL A 22 -14.79 30.44 -3.81
N LEU A 23 -14.35 31.52 -3.16
CA LEU A 23 -12.96 31.66 -2.68
C LEU A 23 -12.58 30.58 -1.67
N VAL A 24 -13.46 30.27 -0.71
CA VAL A 24 -13.25 29.20 0.27
C VAL A 24 -13.15 27.84 -0.41
N ILE A 25 -14.03 27.54 -1.37
CA ILE A 25 -13.97 26.28 -2.13
C ILE A 25 -12.65 26.18 -2.91
N VAL A 26 -12.23 27.26 -3.58
CA VAL A 26 -10.95 27.30 -4.30
C VAL A 26 -9.77 27.09 -3.36
N LEU A 27 -9.77 27.71 -2.18
CA LEU A 27 -8.75 27.51 -1.14
C LEU A 27 -8.71 26.06 -0.64
N ILE A 28 -9.86 25.44 -0.37
CA ILE A 28 -9.94 24.04 0.07
C ILE A 28 -9.40 23.11 -1.03
N LEU A 29 -9.80 23.32 -2.29
CA LEU A 29 -9.33 22.53 -3.43
C LEU A 29 -7.84 22.73 -3.68
N TYR A 30 -7.35 23.96 -3.56
CA TYR A 30 -5.93 24.28 -3.70
C TYR A 30 -5.12 23.62 -2.59
N HIS A 31 -5.58 23.69 -1.34
CA HIS A 31 -4.89 23.09 -0.21
C HIS A 31 -4.91 21.57 -0.28
N LYS A 32 -6.02 20.95 -0.68
CA LYS A 32 -6.11 19.52 -0.95
C LYS A 32 -5.14 19.09 -2.04
N ARG A 33 -5.11 19.80 -3.18
CA ARG A 33 -4.14 19.55 -4.27
C ARG A 33 -2.71 19.75 -3.82
N GLN A 34 -2.44 20.75 -2.98
CA GLN A 34 -1.11 21.01 -2.46
C GLN A 34 -0.65 19.86 -1.56
N VAL A 35 -1.49 19.42 -0.61
CA VAL A 35 -1.19 18.29 0.28
C VAL A 35 -0.99 16.98 -0.50
N GLU A 36 -1.77 16.76 -1.56
CA GLU A 36 -1.59 15.65 -2.51
C GLU A 36 -0.27 15.75 -3.29
N ARG A 37 0.22 16.95 -3.60
CA ARG A 37 1.51 17.18 -4.28
C ARG A 37 2.72 17.10 -3.36
N THR A 38 2.59 17.51 -2.09
CA THR A 38 3.70 17.52 -1.13
C THR A 38 3.91 16.15 -0.47
N SER A 39 2.94 15.24 -0.56
CA SER A 39 3.10 13.86 -0.13
C SER A 39 3.56 13.02 -1.31
N ALA A 40 4.69 12.32 -1.19
CA ALA A 40 5.09 11.35 -2.21
C ALA A 40 3.92 10.38 -2.47
N PRO A 41 3.62 10.03 -3.73
CA PRO A 41 2.56 9.07 -4.01
C PRO A 41 2.88 7.78 -3.27
N PHE A 42 1.87 7.12 -2.69
CA PHE A 42 2.08 5.98 -1.82
C PHE A 42 2.92 4.84 -2.44
N PRO A 43 2.83 4.55 -3.76
CA PRO A 43 3.77 3.65 -4.43
C PRO A 43 5.24 4.06 -4.32
N GLN A 44 5.56 5.36 -4.35
CA GLN A 44 6.93 5.86 -4.16
C GLN A 44 7.40 5.63 -2.72
N VAL A 45 6.53 5.80 -1.71
CA VAL A 45 6.88 5.50 -0.32
C VAL A 45 7.27 4.03 -0.14
N ILE A 46 6.59 3.12 -0.86
CA ILE A 46 6.92 1.69 -0.88
C ILE A 46 8.25 1.46 -1.60
N GLN A 47 8.45 2.12 -2.75
CA GLN A 47 9.71 2.06 -3.51
C GLN A 47 10.91 2.47 -2.66
N ASP A 48 10.85 3.66 -2.07
CA ASP A 48 11.97 4.21 -1.30
C ASP A 48 12.30 3.34 -0.08
N ALA A 49 11.27 2.85 0.63
CA ALA A 49 11.46 1.98 1.79
C ALA A 49 12.10 0.64 1.42
N ALA A 50 11.70 0.04 0.29
CA ALA A 50 12.26 -1.22 -0.18
C ALA A 50 13.71 -1.06 -0.66
N VAL A 51 14.00 -0.05 -1.49
CA VAL A 51 15.34 0.20 -2.03
C VAL A 51 16.32 0.59 -0.92
N MET A 52 15.87 1.34 0.08
CA MET A 52 16.68 1.65 1.25
C MET A 52 17.05 0.40 2.06
N ALA A 53 16.13 -0.58 2.15
CA ALA A 53 16.37 -1.82 2.89
C ALA A 53 17.16 -2.87 2.09
N VAL A 54 16.87 -2.99 0.79
CA VAL A 54 17.53 -3.91 -0.15
C VAL A 54 17.74 -3.17 -1.48
N PRO A 55 18.92 -2.55 -1.68
CA PRO A 55 19.21 -1.76 -2.88
C PRO A 55 19.05 -2.53 -4.19
N GLU A 56 19.31 -3.84 -4.17
CA GLU A 56 19.16 -4.74 -5.33
C GLU A 56 17.71 -4.82 -5.85
N THR A 57 16.73 -4.39 -5.05
CA THR A 57 15.32 -4.38 -5.46
C THR A 57 14.94 -3.14 -6.27
N GLU A 58 15.86 -2.25 -6.64
CA GLU A 58 15.56 -1.01 -7.35
C GLU A 58 14.66 -1.21 -8.58
N ASP A 59 14.97 -2.19 -9.42
CA ASP A 59 14.27 -2.53 -10.65
C ASP A 59 13.12 -3.55 -10.47
N PHE A 60 12.83 -3.96 -9.23
CA PHE A 60 11.74 -4.87 -8.93
C PHE A 60 10.40 -4.12 -8.85
N ASP A 61 9.33 -4.77 -9.27
CA ASP A 61 7.98 -4.31 -8.93
C ASP A 61 7.72 -4.52 -7.44
N LYS A 62 6.89 -3.67 -6.84
CA LYS A 62 6.67 -3.65 -5.39
C LYS A 62 5.21 -3.50 -5.01
N PHE A 63 4.80 -4.25 -4.00
CA PHE A 63 3.42 -4.25 -3.53
C PHE A 63 3.33 -4.47 -2.02
N LEU A 64 2.56 -3.63 -1.33
CA LEU A 64 2.35 -3.76 0.11
C LEU A 64 1.16 -4.68 0.42
N VAL A 65 1.41 -5.69 1.24
CA VAL A 65 0.43 -6.69 1.72
C VAL A 65 0.35 -6.73 3.23
N ARG A 66 -0.66 -7.40 3.78
CA ARG A 66 -0.80 -7.66 5.22
C ARG A 66 -0.71 -9.14 5.54
N GLY A 67 -0.01 -9.51 6.60
CA GLY A 67 -0.02 -10.88 7.11
C GLY A 67 -1.40 -11.34 7.55
N ILE A 68 -1.62 -12.66 7.59
CA ILE A 68 -2.85 -13.26 8.12
C ILE A 68 -2.54 -14.00 9.43
N LYS A 69 -3.46 -13.90 10.41
CA LYS A 69 -3.33 -14.42 11.78
C LYS A 69 -2.91 -15.89 11.84
N ASP A 70 -3.38 -16.71 10.89
CA ASP A 70 -3.10 -18.16 10.87
C ASP A 70 -1.69 -18.53 10.39
N ALA A 71 -0.92 -17.58 9.84
CA ALA A 71 0.51 -17.78 9.54
C ALA A 71 1.44 -17.36 10.70
N GLY A 72 0.92 -16.64 11.69
CA GLY A 72 1.71 -16.08 12.81
C GLY A 72 2.30 -17.13 13.76
N GLN A 73 1.80 -18.37 13.76
CA GLN A 73 2.31 -19.45 14.62
C GLN A 73 3.43 -20.29 14.00
N SER A 74 3.66 -20.22 12.68
CA SER A 74 4.56 -21.16 11.98
C SER A 74 5.99 -20.65 11.77
N LEU A 75 6.22 -19.35 11.94
CA LEU A 75 7.56 -18.79 12.05
C LEU A 75 7.92 -18.75 13.54
N LYS A 76 8.62 -19.77 14.05
CA LYS A 76 9.27 -19.74 15.37
C LYS A 76 10.15 -18.48 15.42
N GLY A 77 9.64 -17.41 16.06
CA GLY A 77 10.24 -16.08 16.02
C GLY A 77 9.25 -14.92 15.92
N TYR A 78 7.95 -15.19 15.69
CA TYR A 78 6.86 -14.19 15.75
C TYR A 78 6.16 -14.18 17.13
N GLU A 79 6.92 -14.19 18.22
CA GLU A 79 6.40 -13.60 19.45
C GLU A 79 6.19 -12.10 19.17
N ARG A 80 4.93 -11.72 18.93
CA ARG A 80 4.40 -10.36 18.81
C ARG A 80 5.49 -9.27 18.65
N ILE A 81 5.93 -9.06 17.42
CA ILE A 81 6.98 -8.07 17.07
C ILE A 81 6.51 -6.61 17.30
N GLN A 82 5.24 -6.40 17.63
CA GLN A 82 4.75 -5.14 18.17
C GLN A 82 3.83 -5.41 19.36
N SER A 83 4.33 -5.20 20.58
CA SER A 83 3.47 -4.87 21.70
C SER A 83 2.98 -3.42 21.52
N GLY A 84 1.66 -3.21 21.37
CA GLY A 84 1.06 -1.87 21.36
C GLY A 84 0.22 -1.52 20.13
N TYR A 85 0.10 -2.40 19.13
CA TYR A 85 -0.81 -2.23 17.99
C TYR A 85 -1.66 -3.50 17.77
N ASP A 86 -2.98 -3.33 17.58
CA ASP A 86 -3.97 -4.42 17.47
C ASP A 86 -3.94 -5.20 16.13
N SER A 87 -3.00 -4.89 15.22
CA SER A 87 -3.05 -5.36 13.83
C SER A 87 -1.86 -6.24 13.42
N LEU A 88 -2.13 -7.18 12.50
CA LEU A 88 -1.13 -8.05 11.86
C LEU A 88 -0.06 -7.25 11.10
N PRO A 89 1.18 -7.77 10.99
CA PRO A 89 2.29 -7.08 10.32
C PRO A 89 1.98 -6.80 8.84
N ASN A 90 2.51 -5.70 8.31
CA ASN A 90 2.50 -5.43 6.87
C ASN A 90 3.85 -5.83 6.26
N TYR A 91 3.83 -6.25 5.00
CA TYR A 91 5.02 -6.66 4.26
C TYR A 91 5.08 -5.95 2.92
N ILE A 92 6.27 -5.53 2.49
CA ILE A 92 6.50 -5.17 1.09
C ILE A 92 6.97 -6.43 0.38
N ILE A 93 6.28 -6.81 -0.70
CA ILE A 93 6.74 -7.84 -1.61
C ILE A 93 7.43 -7.13 -2.78
N CYS A 94 8.72 -7.42 -3.00
CA CYS A 94 9.44 -7.05 -4.20
C CYS A 94 9.56 -8.27 -5.10
N TYR A 95 9.19 -8.15 -6.37
CA TYR A 95 9.16 -9.30 -7.28
C TYR A 95 9.67 -8.95 -8.67
N ARG A 96 10.41 -9.88 -9.29
CA ARG A 96 10.94 -9.77 -10.65
C ARG A 96 11.23 -11.17 -11.20
N GLY A 97 10.55 -11.56 -12.28
CA GLY A 97 10.75 -12.88 -12.88
C GLY A 97 10.62 -14.03 -11.86
N ASN A 98 11.69 -14.80 -11.65
CA ASN A 98 11.70 -15.93 -10.73
C ASN A 98 12.08 -15.55 -9.28
N GLU A 99 12.36 -14.29 -8.99
CA GLU A 99 12.95 -13.84 -7.73
C GLU A 99 11.94 -12.99 -6.92
N MET A 100 11.91 -13.19 -5.60
CA MET A 100 11.05 -12.45 -4.70
C MET A 100 11.70 -12.17 -3.34
N TYR A 101 11.50 -10.94 -2.86
CA TYR A 101 11.81 -10.51 -1.51
C TYR A 101 10.51 -10.20 -0.75
N ILE A 102 10.46 -10.59 0.52
CA ILE A 102 9.41 -10.23 1.47
C ILE A 102 10.06 -9.46 2.62
N LEU A 103 9.73 -8.18 2.70
CA LEU A 103 10.30 -7.24 3.66
C LEU A 103 9.27 -6.94 4.74
N THR A 104 9.58 -7.25 5.99
CA THR A 104 8.68 -6.96 7.12
C THR A 104 8.71 -5.48 7.46
N ALA A 105 7.55 -4.82 7.63
CA ALA A 105 7.49 -3.43 8.06
C ALA A 105 7.31 -3.34 9.60
N LYS A 106 8.28 -2.72 10.31
CA LYS A 106 8.15 -2.33 11.73
C LYS A 106 7.15 -1.21 11.91
N TYR A 107 7.00 -0.35 10.93
CA TYR A 107 6.04 0.75 10.92
C TYR A 107 5.57 1.00 9.50
N SER A 108 4.29 1.33 9.33
CA SER A 108 3.73 1.54 8.00
C SER A 108 2.62 2.58 8.08
N SER A 109 2.81 3.69 7.37
CA SER A 109 1.85 4.78 7.22
C SER A 109 1.82 5.24 5.76
N ARG A 110 0.88 6.13 5.42
CA ARG A 110 0.82 6.71 4.08
C ARG A 110 2.06 7.52 3.68
N ARG A 111 2.84 8.00 4.65
CA ARG A 111 3.98 8.91 4.42
C ARG A 111 5.33 8.23 4.57
N ARG A 112 5.39 7.11 5.30
CA ARG A 112 6.63 6.43 5.67
C ARG A 112 6.36 4.97 5.98
N ILE A 113 7.26 4.11 5.51
CA ILE A 113 7.33 2.70 5.88
C ILE A 113 8.74 2.44 6.39
N ASP A 114 8.85 1.87 7.59
CA ASP A 114 10.13 1.45 8.16
C ASP A 114 10.23 -0.07 8.08
N VAL A 115 11.19 -0.54 7.29
CA VAL A 115 11.45 -1.97 7.10
C VAL A 115 12.34 -2.52 8.22
N ASP A 116 12.05 -3.74 8.66
CA ASP A 116 12.90 -4.53 9.54
C ASP A 116 13.97 -5.23 8.73
N THR A 117 15.18 -4.67 8.69
CA THR A 117 16.31 -5.23 7.92
C THR A 117 16.80 -6.57 8.46
N GLU A 118 16.47 -6.93 9.69
CA GLU A 118 16.77 -8.24 10.28
C GLU A 118 15.74 -9.31 9.85
N ARG A 119 14.62 -8.90 9.23
CA ARG A 119 13.51 -9.79 8.85
C ARG A 119 13.14 -9.63 7.38
N ILE A 120 14.11 -9.96 6.55
CA ILE A 120 13.99 -10.01 5.10
C ILE A 120 14.06 -11.48 4.67
N LEU A 121 13.05 -11.91 3.92
CA LEU A 121 13.05 -13.23 3.29
C LEU A 121 13.29 -13.06 1.80
N HIS A 122 14.28 -13.78 1.27
CA HIS A 122 14.55 -13.88 -0.16
C HIS A 122 14.33 -15.32 -0.61
N PHE A 123 13.64 -15.52 -1.72
CA PHE A 123 13.54 -16.81 -2.38
C PHE A 123 13.38 -16.70 -3.89
N THR A 124 13.71 -17.80 -4.55
CA THR A 124 13.47 -17.99 -5.98
C THR A 124 12.34 -19.01 -6.20
N LYS A 125 11.81 -19.04 -7.44
CA LYS A 125 10.77 -19.98 -7.88
C LYS A 125 11.11 -21.44 -7.55
N GLU A 126 12.36 -21.84 -7.68
CA GLU A 126 12.82 -23.22 -7.46
C GLU A 126 12.63 -23.68 -6.00
N GLN A 127 12.55 -22.74 -5.06
CA GLN A 127 12.30 -23.02 -3.64
C GLN A 127 10.80 -23.12 -3.31
N ILE A 128 9.93 -22.71 -4.23
CA ILE A 128 8.48 -22.76 -4.08
C ILE A 128 7.98 -24.15 -4.45
N LYS A 129 7.10 -24.70 -3.59
CA LYS A 129 6.41 -25.97 -3.81
C LYS A 129 5.05 -25.76 -4.46
N GLU A 130 4.28 -24.79 -3.96
CA GLU A 130 2.92 -24.53 -4.42
C GLU A 130 2.53 -23.09 -4.09
N ILE A 131 1.73 -22.47 -4.95
CA ILE A 131 1.07 -21.19 -4.67
C ILE A 131 -0.44 -21.38 -4.76
N LYS A 132 -1.17 -20.99 -3.71
CA LYS A 132 -2.64 -20.98 -3.69
C LYS A 132 -3.14 -19.55 -3.67
N ILE A 133 -3.99 -19.22 -4.62
CA ILE A 133 -4.57 -17.88 -4.78
C ILE A 133 -6.05 -17.98 -4.43
N GLY A 134 -6.44 -17.33 -3.35
CA GLY A 134 -7.82 -17.20 -2.90
C GLY A 134 -8.36 -15.79 -3.13
N MET A 135 -9.60 -15.57 -2.69
CA MET A 135 -10.24 -14.25 -2.76
C MET A 135 -9.56 -13.27 -1.79
N GLY A 136 -8.70 -12.39 -2.32
CA GLY A 136 -7.95 -11.41 -1.52
C GLY A 136 -6.84 -12.01 -0.65
N LYS A 137 -6.38 -13.22 -0.98
CA LYS A 137 -5.37 -13.97 -0.20
C LYS A 137 -4.43 -14.73 -1.12
N VAL A 138 -3.14 -14.77 -0.76
CA VAL A 138 -2.13 -15.59 -1.42
C VAL A 138 -1.38 -16.40 -0.37
N ASP A 139 -1.27 -17.71 -0.61
CA ASP A 139 -0.45 -18.65 0.15
C ASP A 139 0.73 -19.10 -0.73
N ILE A 140 1.95 -18.92 -0.25
CA ILE A 140 3.18 -19.42 -0.87
C ILE A 140 3.72 -20.52 0.02
N ILE A 141 3.74 -21.76 -0.48
CA ILE A 141 4.23 -22.92 0.25
C ILE A 141 5.60 -23.28 -0.30
N PHE A 142 6.61 -23.35 0.56
CA PHE A 142 7.99 -23.65 0.20
C PHE A 142 8.30 -25.15 0.31
N LYS A 143 9.30 -25.62 -0.44
CA LYS A 143 9.72 -27.04 -0.43
C LYS A 143 10.24 -27.48 0.94
N ASN A 144 10.82 -26.57 1.71
CA ASN A 144 11.32 -26.81 3.07
C ASN A 144 10.23 -26.79 4.15
N LYS A 145 8.95 -26.96 3.78
CA LYS A 145 7.78 -26.98 4.66
C LYS A 145 7.46 -25.66 5.37
N MET A 146 8.16 -24.57 5.04
CA MET A 146 7.72 -23.23 5.43
C MET A 146 6.59 -22.76 4.52
N PHE A 147 5.82 -21.78 4.97
CA PHE A 147 4.81 -21.14 4.15
C PHE A 147 4.66 -19.66 4.53
N PHE A 148 4.25 -18.84 3.58
CA PHE A 148 3.94 -17.43 3.75
C PHE A 148 2.50 -17.18 3.32
N VAL A 149 1.75 -16.43 4.12
CA VAL A 149 0.36 -16.09 3.83
C VAL A 149 0.15 -14.60 3.97
N ALA A 150 -0.42 -14.00 2.92
CA ALA A 150 -0.77 -12.59 2.92
C ALA A 150 -2.18 -12.33 2.41
N ALA A 151 -2.82 -11.34 3.03
CA ALA A 151 -4.00 -10.67 2.51
C ALA A 151 -3.55 -9.62 1.48
N VAL A 152 -4.15 -9.71 0.30
CA VAL A 152 -3.82 -8.91 -0.88
C VAL A 152 -5.03 -8.05 -1.20
N SER A 153 -4.87 -6.74 -1.15
CA SER A 153 -5.95 -5.77 -1.41
C SER A 153 -5.40 -4.58 -2.18
N PRO A 154 -6.14 -4.04 -3.18
CA PRO A 154 -5.76 -2.79 -3.84
C PRO A 154 -5.77 -1.60 -2.88
N ASN A 155 -6.46 -1.70 -1.75
CA ASN A 155 -6.52 -0.69 -0.70
C ASN A 155 -6.13 -1.30 0.65
N LEU A 156 -4.95 -0.97 1.16
CA LEU A 156 -4.47 -1.43 2.46
C LEU A 156 -4.23 -0.26 3.44
N ILE A 157 -3.33 0.65 3.08
CA ILE A 157 -3.05 1.90 3.81
C ILE A 157 -3.45 3.10 2.93
N ALA A 158 -3.05 3.04 1.66
CA ALA A 158 -3.53 3.89 0.58
C ALA A 158 -3.80 3.02 -0.67
N PRO A 159 -4.43 3.59 -1.71
CA PRO A 159 -4.63 2.90 -2.98
C PRO A 159 -3.30 2.50 -3.65
N GLN A 160 -3.30 1.28 -4.20
CA GLN A 160 -2.19 0.65 -4.93
C GLN A 160 -2.76 -0.11 -6.16
N THR A 161 -3.76 0.47 -6.83
CA THR A 161 -4.60 -0.26 -7.81
C THR A 161 -3.81 -0.81 -8.99
N GLU A 162 -2.84 -0.05 -9.52
CA GLU A 162 -1.99 -0.49 -10.62
C GLU A 162 -1.05 -1.62 -10.18
N GLN A 163 -0.40 -1.44 -9.03
CA GLN A 163 0.51 -2.43 -8.45
C GLN A 163 -0.23 -3.73 -8.10
N TYR A 164 -1.48 -3.63 -7.63
CA TYR A 164 -2.33 -4.79 -7.37
C TYR A 164 -2.57 -5.61 -8.65
N GLY A 165 -2.88 -4.94 -9.76
CA GLY A 165 -3.04 -5.61 -11.06
C GLY A 165 -1.76 -6.31 -11.52
N GLY A 166 -0.62 -5.62 -11.42
CA GLY A 166 0.71 -6.17 -11.72
C GLY A 166 1.04 -7.38 -10.87
N PHE A 167 0.90 -7.26 -9.54
CA PHE A 167 1.19 -8.33 -8.59
C PHE A 167 0.29 -9.55 -8.81
N MET A 168 -1.02 -9.34 -9.01
CA MET A 168 -1.94 -10.45 -9.26
C MET A 168 -1.67 -11.16 -10.58
N LYS A 169 -1.22 -10.45 -11.62
CA LYS A 169 -0.77 -11.06 -12.88
C LYS A 169 0.51 -11.87 -12.65
N TYR A 170 1.49 -11.28 -11.98
CA TYR A 170 2.75 -11.93 -11.64
C TYR A 170 2.54 -13.23 -10.85
N ILE A 171 1.81 -13.19 -9.74
CA ILE A 171 1.66 -14.34 -8.85
C ILE A 171 0.87 -15.48 -9.51
N LYS A 172 -0.08 -15.16 -10.40
CA LYS A 172 -0.80 -16.16 -11.21
C LYS A 172 0.13 -16.87 -12.19
N ASN A 173 0.99 -16.13 -12.88
CA ASN A 173 1.97 -16.70 -13.80
C ASN A 173 2.95 -17.60 -13.03
N LEU A 174 3.49 -17.11 -11.91
CA LEU A 174 4.39 -17.88 -11.06
C LEU A 174 3.72 -19.15 -10.52
N ALA A 175 2.45 -19.08 -10.12
CA ALA A 175 1.68 -20.24 -9.66
C ALA A 175 1.47 -21.28 -10.77
N ALA A 176 1.31 -20.86 -12.03
CA ALA A 176 1.20 -21.76 -13.17
C ALA A 176 2.55 -22.45 -13.47
N GLU A 177 3.64 -21.69 -13.42
CA GLU A 177 5.00 -22.23 -13.66
C GLU A 177 5.46 -23.20 -12.58
N VAL A 178 5.12 -22.97 -11.31
CA VAL A 178 5.48 -23.88 -10.20
C VAL A 178 4.74 -25.23 -10.29
N LYS A 179 3.58 -25.28 -10.97
CA LYS A 179 2.81 -26.52 -11.17
C LYS A 179 3.27 -27.34 -12.38
N ALA A 180 4.00 -26.73 -13.31
CA ALA A 180 4.50 -27.35 -14.53
C ALA A 180 5.72 -28.23 -14.22
#